data_AF-A0A834P0C9-F1
#
_entry.id   AF-A0A834P0C9-F1
#
_cell.length_a   1.000
_cell.length_b   1.000
_cell.length_c   1.000
_cell.angle_alpha   90.00
_cell.angle_beta   90.00
_cell.angle_gamma   90.00
#
_symmetry.space_group_name_H-M   'P 1'
#
loop_
_entity.id
_entity.type
_entity.pdbx_description
1 polymer ?
#
loop_
_entity_poly.entity_id
_entity_poly.type
_entity_poly.pdbx_seq_one_letter_code
_entity_poly.pdbx_strand_id
1 'polypeptide(L)'
;METSELTEESPIRSSFTVDDLDIEILPLIYDILRSVEKDPHDTTQKAKESQDTSHKILELQKKLDSARAQIKRLPGIEYSKEEQLQKLETLRKQLRLKRELLLKYRNMCTFEQLINKLADSKPIRQSAKLVVYLFSQTGKINNVYKLKSPAEALQILKNFANNMKNELKQVREKKK
;
A
#
# COMPACT_ATOMS: atom_id res chain seq x y z
N MET A 1 -19.72 -19.35 15.27
CA MET A 1 -19.51 -17.95 14.88
C MET A 1 -18.25 -17.49 15.58
N GLU A 2 -17.11 -17.60 14.92
CA GLU A 2 -15.85 -17.07 15.44
C GLU A 2 -15.73 -15.62 14.97
N THR A 3 -15.66 -14.73 15.95
CA THR A 3 -15.51 -13.28 15.79
C THR A 3 -14.16 -12.98 15.14
N SER A 4 -14.19 -12.54 13.88
CA SER A 4 -13.04 -11.97 13.21
C SER A 4 -12.78 -10.57 13.78
N GLU A 5 -11.87 -10.47 14.75
CA GLU A 5 -11.34 -9.18 15.20
C GLU A 5 -10.55 -8.57 14.04
N LEU A 6 -11.18 -7.60 13.38
CA LEU A 6 -10.55 -6.66 12.47
C LEU A 6 -9.64 -5.76 13.30
N THR A 7 -8.38 -6.15 13.47
CA THR A 7 -7.36 -5.25 14.01
C THR A 7 -7.09 -4.17 12.97
N GLU A 8 -7.43 -2.94 13.33
CA GLU A 8 -7.28 -1.73 12.52
C GLU A 8 -5.84 -1.59 11.99
N GLU A 9 -5.68 -1.56 10.67
CA GLU A 9 -4.43 -1.16 10.04
C GLU A 9 -4.26 0.36 10.25
N SER A 10 -3.42 0.72 11.22
CA SER A 10 -2.97 2.09 11.41
C SER A 10 -2.04 2.50 10.25
N PRO A 11 -2.17 3.73 9.73
CA PRO A 11 -1.38 4.21 8.60
C PRO A 11 0.09 4.31 9.01
N ILE A 12 0.98 4.12 8.03
CA ILE A 12 2.44 4.25 8.14
C ILE A 12 2.78 5.66 8.65
N ARG A 13 2.78 5.82 9.98
CA ARG A 13 3.38 6.97 10.65
C ARG A 13 4.88 6.74 10.60
N SER A 14 5.66 7.78 10.29
CA SER A 14 7.11 7.80 10.49
C SER A 14 7.40 7.31 11.90
N SER A 15 7.75 6.04 12.03
CA SER A 15 7.94 5.40 13.32
C SER A 15 9.24 5.93 13.91
N PHE A 16 9.20 6.39 15.14
CA PHE A 16 10.39 6.74 15.91
C PHE A 16 11.39 5.58 15.86
N THR A 17 12.59 5.83 15.36
CA THR A 17 13.62 4.82 15.12
C THR A 17 14.79 4.96 16.10
N VAL A 18 15.70 3.99 16.07
CA VAL A 18 16.92 4.01 16.89
C VAL A 18 17.82 5.20 16.54
N ASP A 19 17.82 5.63 15.29
CA ASP A 19 18.64 6.77 14.82
C ASP A 19 18.13 8.12 15.37
N ASP A 20 16.87 8.18 15.81
CA ASP A 20 16.27 9.37 16.39
C ASP A 20 16.57 9.53 17.90
N LEU A 21 17.33 8.59 18.49
CA LEU A 21 17.65 8.58 19.91
C LEU A 21 18.82 9.51 20.25
N ASP A 22 18.58 10.45 21.15
CA ASP A 22 19.63 11.29 21.73
C ASP A 22 20.18 10.65 23.01
N ILE A 23 21.21 9.79 22.86
CA ILE A 23 21.84 9.03 23.96
C ILE A 23 23.36 9.30 24.04
N GLU A 24 23.82 10.43 23.51
CA GLU A 24 25.24 10.78 23.61
C GLU A 24 25.57 11.34 25.01
N ILE A 25 25.97 10.43 25.90
CA ILE A 25 26.32 10.72 27.30
C ILE A 25 27.81 10.59 27.62
N LEU A 26 28.59 9.91 26.76
CA LEU A 26 30.00 9.62 27.01
C LEU A 26 30.88 10.87 27.14
N PRO A 27 30.74 11.91 26.29
CA PRO A 27 31.52 13.14 26.45
C PRO A 27 31.27 13.80 27.82
N LEU A 28 30.02 13.80 28.27
CA LEU A 28 29.63 14.39 29.55
C LEU A 28 30.17 13.58 30.74
N ILE A 29 30.15 12.25 30.67
CA ILE A 29 30.76 11.38 31.69
C ILE A 29 32.27 11.63 31.78
N TYR A 30 32.94 11.70 30.63
CA TYR A 30 34.37 12.01 30.58
C TYR A 30 34.68 13.37 31.23
N ASP A 31 33.89 14.39 30.92
CA ASP A 31 34.06 15.73 31.50
C ASP A 31 33.83 15.74 33.02
N ILE A 32 32.89 14.95 33.54
CA ILE A 32 32.67 14.80 34.97
C ILE A 32 33.88 14.13 35.62
N LEU A 33 34.33 12.98 35.10
CA LEU A 33 35.49 12.25 35.62
C LEU A 33 36.72 13.15 35.66
N ARG A 34 36.98 13.89 34.57
CA ARG A 34 38.09 14.83 34.49
C ARG A 34 37.98 16.00 35.46
N SER A 35 36.76 16.46 35.75
CA SER A 35 36.54 17.55 36.71
C SER A 35 36.73 17.07 38.16
N VAL A 36 36.42 15.80 38.46
CA VAL A 36 36.59 15.19 39.78
C VAL A 36 38.06 14.83 40.05
N GLU A 37 38.79 14.38 39.03
CA GLU A 37 40.22 14.05 39.14
C GLU A 37 41.13 15.28 39.24
N LYS A 38 40.61 16.47 38.94
CA LYS A 38 41.37 17.72 39.00
C LYS A 38 41.61 18.11 40.46
N ASP A 39 42.88 18.25 40.85
CA ASP A 39 43.24 18.67 42.21
C ASP A 39 43.26 20.22 42.29
N PRO A 40 42.33 20.86 43.03
CA PRO A 40 42.23 22.32 43.06
C PRO A 40 43.34 22.93 43.93
N HIS A 41 44.12 23.85 43.36
CA HIS A 41 45.21 24.53 44.06
C HIS A 41 44.75 25.65 45.03
N ASP A 42 43.50 26.13 44.94
CA ASP A 42 42.92 27.16 45.84
C ASP A 42 41.46 26.83 46.26
N THR A 43 41.08 27.25 47.47
CA THR A 43 39.76 27.00 48.08
C THR A 43 38.62 27.63 47.27
N THR A 44 38.83 28.82 46.69
CA THR A 44 37.82 29.46 45.84
C THR A 44 37.62 28.72 44.51
N GLN A 45 38.70 28.19 43.93
CA GLN A 45 38.63 27.34 42.74
C GLN A 45 37.93 26.01 43.03
N LYS A 46 38.22 25.38 44.17
CA LYS A 46 37.55 24.15 44.62
C LYS A 46 36.03 24.30 44.71
N ALA A 47 35.54 25.41 45.27
CA ALA A 47 34.10 25.67 45.38
C ALA A 47 33.44 25.82 44.00
N LYS A 48 34.08 26.56 43.09
CA LYS A 48 33.58 26.76 41.72
C LYS A 48 33.59 25.46 40.91
N GLU A 49 34.68 24.71 40.93
CA GLU A 49 34.81 23.43 40.22
C GLU A 49 33.85 22.37 40.77
N SER A 50 33.62 22.37 42.09
CA SER A 50 32.61 21.51 42.70
C SER A 50 31.20 21.86 42.21
N GLN A 51 30.86 23.15 42.12
CA GLN A 51 29.57 23.60 41.60
C GLN A 51 29.39 23.23 40.12
N ASP A 52 30.41 23.48 39.28
CA ASP A 52 30.39 23.13 37.85
C ASP A 52 30.23 21.61 37.65
N THR A 53 30.92 20.81 38.47
CA THR A 53 30.79 19.34 38.45
C THR A 53 29.38 18.90 38.85
N SER A 54 28.79 19.50 39.88
CA SER A 54 27.39 19.24 40.27
C SER A 54 26.41 19.58 39.14
N HIS A 55 26.63 20.67 38.41
CA HIS A 55 25.82 21.01 37.24
C HIS A 55 25.91 19.96 36.12
N LYS A 56 27.12 19.47 35.80
CA LYS A 56 27.31 18.41 34.81
C LYS A 56 26.62 17.09 35.23
N ILE A 57 26.67 16.75 36.51
CA ILE A 57 25.97 15.56 37.05
C ILE A 57 24.45 15.70 36.88
N LEU A 58 23.88 16.88 37.15
CA LEU A 58 22.45 17.13 36.94
C LEU A 58 22.07 17.08 35.46
N GLU A 59 22.94 17.55 34.57
CA GLU A 59 22.74 17.42 33.12
C GLU A 59 22.73 15.94 32.70
N LEU A 60 23.67 15.14 33.21
CA LEU A 60 23.74 13.71 32.92
C LEU A 60 22.46 13.00 33.39
N GLN A 61 21.98 13.32 34.58
CA GLN A 61 20.71 12.78 35.09
C GLN A 61 19.55 13.11 34.15
N LYS A 62 19.42 14.36 33.71
CA LYS A 62 18.38 14.78 32.75
C LYS A 62 18.50 14.04 31.42
N LYS A 63 19.72 13.86 30.89
CA LYS A 63 19.95 13.10 29.66
C LYS A 63 19.55 11.63 29.81
N LEU A 64 19.86 10.99 30.94
CA LEU A 64 19.45 9.62 31.22
C LEU A 64 17.92 9.46 31.32
N ASP A 65 17.25 10.40 31.99
CA ASP A 65 15.79 10.38 32.09
C ASP A 65 15.12 10.61 30.71
N SER A 66 15.67 11.52 29.91
CA SER A 66 15.25 11.75 28.53
C SER A 66 15.45 10.49 27.67
N ALA A 67 16.64 9.88 27.72
CA ALA A 67 16.95 8.65 26.99
C ALA A 67 15.99 7.52 27.37
N ARG A 68 15.71 7.34 28.67
CA ARG A 68 14.73 6.35 29.14
C ARG A 68 13.33 6.63 28.60
N ALA A 69 12.91 7.89 28.56
CA ALA A 69 11.61 8.28 27.99
C ALA A 69 11.54 8.05 26.48
N GLN A 70 12.64 8.28 25.76
CA GLN A 70 12.74 8.03 24.32
C GLN A 70 12.74 6.53 24.01
N ILE A 71 13.51 5.72 24.75
CA ILE A 71 13.53 4.25 24.58
C ILE A 71 12.12 3.67 24.74
N LYS A 72 11.33 4.16 25.69
CA LYS A 72 9.93 3.72 25.88
C LYS A 72 9.01 4.01 24.69
N ARG A 73 9.37 4.94 23.80
CA ARG A 73 8.61 5.26 22.60
C ARG A 73 8.97 4.38 21.41
N LEU A 74 10.06 3.60 21.50
CA LEU A 74 10.48 2.74 20.41
C LEU A 74 9.43 1.63 20.17
N PRO A 75 8.98 1.43 18.93
CA PRO A 75 8.03 0.38 18.62
C PRO A 75 8.68 -0.98 18.81
N GLY A 76 7.92 -1.92 19.36
CA GLY A 76 8.31 -3.32 19.45
C GLY A 76 9.16 -3.70 20.66
N ILE A 77 9.55 -2.76 21.53
CA ILE A 77 10.28 -3.04 22.78
C ILE A 77 9.49 -3.89 23.78
N GLU A 78 8.17 -3.97 23.62
CA GLU A 78 7.27 -4.76 24.47
C GLU A 78 7.31 -6.25 24.15
N TYR A 79 7.87 -6.62 23.00
CA TYR A 79 7.89 -7.99 22.52
C TYR A 79 9.25 -8.64 22.71
N SER A 80 9.26 -9.93 23.02
CA SER A 80 10.46 -10.74 22.90
C SER A 80 10.88 -10.88 21.44
N LYS A 81 12.14 -11.27 21.22
CA LYS A 81 12.64 -11.54 19.86
C LYS A 81 11.80 -12.61 19.16
N GLU A 82 11.43 -13.66 19.87
CA GLU A 82 10.63 -14.77 19.35
C GLU A 82 9.23 -14.29 18.94
N GLU A 83 8.59 -13.47 19.75
CA GLU A 83 7.27 -12.88 19.47
C GLU A 83 7.31 -11.96 18.25
N GLN A 84 8.35 -11.12 18.13
CA GLN A 84 8.55 -10.26 16.96
C GLN A 84 8.67 -11.09 15.67
N LEU A 85 9.45 -12.18 15.71
CA LEU A 85 9.61 -13.08 14.56
C LEU A 85 8.30 -13.79 14.20
N GLN A 86 7.56 -14.29 15.18
CA GLN A 86 6.27 -14.95 14.95
C GLN A 86 5.24 -13.99 14.34
N LYS A 87 5.19 -12.74 14.83
CA LYS A 87 4.32 -11.69 14.28
C LYS A 87 4.69 -11.36 12.84
N LEU A 88 5.99 -11.28 12.54
CA LEU A 88 6.51 -11.06 11.20
C LEU A 88 6.10 -12.21 10.25
N GLU A 89 6.28 -13.46 10.65
CA GLU A 89 5.84 -14.61 9.85
C GLU A 89 4.33 -14.61 9.59
N THR A 90 3.54 -14.26 10.61
CA THR A 90 2.08 -14.14 10.49
C THR A 90 1.70 -13.06 9.47
N LEU A 91 2.33 -11.88 9.54
CA LEU A 91 2.13 -10.80 8.58
C LEU A 91 2.51 -11.21 7.15
N ARG A 92 3.63 -11.94 6.97
CA ARG A 92 4.03 -12.48 5.67
C ARG A 92 2.98 -13.45 5.11
N LYS A 93 2.44 -14.33 5.95
CA LYS A 93 1.36 -15.26 5.56
C LYS A 93 0.09 -14.51 5.17
N GLN A 94 -0.34 -13.54 5.98
CA GLN A 94 -1.51 -12.70 5.68
C GLN A 94 -1.35 -11.96 4.35
N LEU A 95 -0.20 -11.33 4.12
CA LEU A 95 0.09 -10.61 2.90
C LEU A 95 0.07 -11.53 1.66
N ARG A 96 0.64 -12.74 1.77
CA ARG A 96 0.55 -13.76 0.72
C ARG A 96 -0.91 -14.11 0.40
N LEU A 97 -1.72 -14.42 1.41
CA LEU A 97 -3.13 -14.78 1.22
C LEU A 97 -3.94 -13.61 0.63
N LYS A 98 -3.73 -12.39 1.12
CA LYS A 98 -4.35 -11.17 0.56
C LYS A 98 -3.99 -11.01 -0.92
N ARG A 99 -2.73 -11.21 -1.31
CA ARG A 99 -2.29 -11.17 -2.72
C ARG A 99 -2.94 -12.27 -3.56
N GLU A 100 -2.95 -13.50 -3.08
CA GLU A 100 -3.60 -14.63 -3.79
C GLU A 100 -5.09 -14.35 -4.00
N LEU A 101 -5.77 -13.79 -3.01
CA LEU A 101 -7.17 -13.42 -3.10
C LEU A 101 -7.40 -12.32 -4.14
N LEU A 102 -6.59 -11.26 -4.14
CA LEU A 102 -6.67 -10.20 -5.15
C LEU A 102 -6.43 -10.75 -6.57
N LEU A 103 -5.49 -11.68 -6.74
CA LEU A 103 -5.26 -12.34 -8.03
C LEU A 103 -6.46 -13.18 -8.46
N LYS A 104 -7.11 -13.91 -7.54
CA LYS A 104 -8.34 -14.66 -7.83
C LYS A 104 -9.46 -13.72 -8.29
N TYR A 105 -9.69 -12.60 -7.59
CA TYR A 105 -10.70 -11.63 -8.00
C TYR A 105 -10.38 -10.99 -9.35
N ARG A 106 -9.11 -10.65 -9.60
CA ARG A 106 -8.67 -10.16 -10.91
C ARG A 106 -8.98 -11.14 -12.03
N ASN A 107 -8.73 -12.44 -11.81
CA ASN A 107 -8.92 -13.46 -12.83
C ASN A 107 -10.39 -13.84 -13.04
N MET A 108 -11.19 -13.90 -11.96
CA MET A 108 -12.63 -14.18 -12.00
C MET A 108 -13.43 -13.04 -12.63
N CYS A 109 -12.97 -11.80 -12.46
CA CYS A 109 -13.59 -10.60 -13.00
C CYS A 109 -12.96 -10.16 -14.33
N THR A 110 -12.40 -11.10 -15.11
CA THR A 110 -12.01 -10.76 -16.48
C THR A 110 -13.28 -10.68 -17.33
N PHE A 111 -13.59 -9.47 -17.80
CA PHE A 111 -14.65 -9.20 -18.78
C PHE A 111 -14.62 -10.20 -19.95
N GLU A 112 -13.44 -10.66 -20.35
CA GLU A 112 -13.21 -11.71 -21.33
C GLU A 112 -13.85 -13.06 -20.98
N GLN A 113 -13.77 -13.53 -19.72
CA GLN A 113 -14.42 -14.78 -19.30
C GLN A 113 -15.95 -14.68 -19.35
N LEU A 114 -16.49 -13.51 -19.00
CA LEU A 114 -17.93 -13.23 -19.13
C LEU A 114 -18.33 -13.14 -20.60
N ILE A 115 -17.57 -12.44 -21.45
CA ILE A 115 -17.82 -12.39 -22.90
C ILE A 115 -17.81 -13.78 -23.50
N ASN A 116 -16.82 -14.61 -23.17
CA ASN A 116 -16.73 -15.98 -23.69
C ASN A 116 -17.93 -16.83 -23.24
N LYS A 117 -18.29 -16.77 -21.96
CA LYS A 117 -19.51 -17.45 -21.44
C LYS A 117 -20.79 -16.93 -22.08
N LEU A 118 -20.87 -15.62 -22.35
CA LEU A 118 -22.01 -14.98 -23.01
C LEU A 118 -22.08 -15.38 -24.49
N ALA A 119 -20.96 -15.40 -25.20
CA ALA A 119 -20.87 -15.82 -26.60
C ALA A 119 -21.33 -17.28 -26.78
N ASP A 120 -21.05 -18.15 -25.80
CA ASP A 120 -21.50 -19.55 -25.80
C ASP A 120 -22.97 -19.74 -25.38
N SER A 121 -23.67 -18.68 -24.97
CA SER A 121 -25.07 -18.77 -24.57
C SER A 121 -26.01 -18.96 -25.77
N LYS A 122 -27.07 -19.78 -25.59
CA LYS A 122 -28.12 -19.97 -26.61
C LYS A 122 -28.77 -18.65 -27.09
N PRO A 123 -29.18 -17.70 -26.23
CA PRO A 123 -29.83 -16.48 -26.70
C PRO A 123 -28.89 -15.62 -27.54
N ILE A 124 -27.61 -15.49 -27.17
CA ILE A 124 -26.65 -14.67 -27.93
C ILE A 124 -26.36 -15.31 -29.30
N ARG A 125 -26.24 -16.64 -29.37
CA ARG A 125 -26.12 -17.33 -30.67
C ARG A 125 -27.34 -17.15 -31.55
N GLN A 126 -28.54 -17.16 -31.00
CA GLN A 126 -29.77 -16.92 -31.74
C GLN A 126 -29.84 -15.48 -32.26
N SER A 127 -29.53 -14.50 -31.40
CA SER A 127 -29.46 -13.09 -31.81
C SER A 127 -28.41 -12.87 -32.88
N ALA A 128 -27.22 -13.46 -32.75
CA ALA A 128 -26.17 -13.39 -33.78
C ALA A 128 -26.63 -13.99 -35.11
N LYS A 129 -27.29 -15.16 -35.10
CA LYS A 129 -27.89 -15.76 -36.29
C LYS A 129 -28.94 -14.86 -36.93
N LEU A 130 -29.79 -14.23 -36.12
CA LEU A 130 -30.83 -13.30 -36.59
C LEU A 130 -30.20 -12.05 -37.23
N VAL A 131 -29.17 -11.47 -36.62
CA VAL A 131 -28.44 -10.32 -37.18
C VAL A 131 -27.81 -10.69 -38.52
N VAL A 132 -27.12 -11.84 -38.60
CA VAL A 132 -26.54 -12.34 -39.86
C VAL A 132 -27.62 -12.58 -40.92
N TYR A 133 -28.76 -13.15 -40.54
CA TYR A 133 -29.89 -13.36 -41.44
C TYR A 133 -30.45 -12.05 -41.99
N LEU A 134 -30.72 -11.06 -41.12
CA LEU A 134 -31.21 -9.74 -41.54
C LEU A 134 -30.21 -9.02 -42.45
N PHE A 135 -28.91 -9.13 -42.15
CA PHE A 135 -27.85 -8.55 -42.98
C PHE A 135 -27.79 -9.21 -44.37
N SER A 136 -27.92 -10.54 -44.42
CA SER A 136 -28.01 -11.29 -45.68
C SER A 136 -29.28 -10.96 -46.48
N GLN A 137 -30.41 -10.74 -45.79
CA GLN A 137 -31.69 -10.44 -46.41
C GLN A 137 -31.76 -9.01 -46.97
N THR A 138 -31.24 -8.02 -46.23
CA THR A 138 -31.16 -6.62 -46.68
C THR A 138 -30.21 -6.45 -47.88
N GLY A 139 -29.16 -7.27 -47.97
CA GLY A 139 -28.29 -7.33 -49.15
C GLY A 139 -28.99 -7.79 -50.43
N LYS A 140 -30.03 -8.65 -50.33
CA LYS A 140 -30.84 -9.12 -51.46
C LYS A 140 -31.87 -8.10 -51.93
N ILE A 141 -32.44 -7.32 -51.01
CA ILE A 141 -33.53 -6.37 -51.29
C ILE A 141 -32.99 -5.09 -51.94
N ASN A 142 -31.81 -4.63 -51.55
CA ASN A 142 -31.29 -3.33 -51.99
C ASN A 142 -30.26 -3.40 -53.14
N ASN A 143 -29.92 -4.58 -53.68
CA ASN A 143 -28.91 -4.76 -54.76
C ASN A 143 -27.53 -4.10 -54.52
N VAL A 144 -27.25 -3.56 -53.33
CA VAL A 144 -26.06 -2.75 -53.03
C VAL A 144 -24.99 -3.54 -52.25
N TYR A 145 -25.31 -4.70 -51.66
CA TYR A 145 -24.32 -5.50 -50.93
C TYR A 145 -24.49 -7.00 -51.20
N LYS A 146 -23.93 -7.49 -52.31
CA LYS A 146 -23.62 -8.92 -52.43
C LYS A 146 -22.40 -9.15 -51.54
N LEU A 147 -22.55 -9.75 -50.34
CA LEU A 147 -21.41 -10.15 -49.51
C LEU A 147 -20.50 -11.06 -50.35
N LYS A 148 -19.37 -10.54 -50.82
CA LYS A 148 -18.42 -11.31 -51.63
C LYS A 148 -17.50 -12.15 -50.74
N SER A 149 -17.27 -11.73 -49.49
CA SER A 149 -16.37 -12.40 -48.56
C SER A 149 -16.76 -12.19 -47.08
N PRO A 150 -16.57 -13.21 -46.21
CA PRO A 150 -16.73 -13.08 -44.75
C PRO A 150 -15.91 -11.94 -44.13
N ALA A 151 -14.76 -11.61 -44.70
CA ALA A 151 -13.89 -10.55 -44.19
C ALA A 151 -14.51 -9.14 -44.36
N GLU A 152 -15.28 -8.93 -45.43
CA GLU A 152 -15.93 -7.65 -45.73
C GLU A 152 -17.13 -7.42 -44.79
N ALA A 153 -17.89 -8.48 -44.48
CA ALA A 153 -18.95 -8.44 -43.49
C ALA A 153 -18.42 -8.08 -42.08
N LEU A 154 -17.26 -8.63 -41.72
CA LEU A 154 -16.59 -8.30 -40.46
C LEU A 154 -16.14 -6.83 -40.42
N GLN A 155 -15.70 -6.25 -41.54
CA GLN A 155 -15.36 -4.82 -41.59
C GLN A 155 -16.60 -3.94 -41.42
N ILE A 156 -17.72 -4.27 -42.06
CA ILE A 156 -18.96 -3.50 -41.91
C ILE A 156 -19.47 -3.57 -40.47
N LEU A 157 -19.47 -4.76 -39.86
CA LEU A 157 -19.84 -4.92 -38.46
C LEU A 157 -18.90 -4.17 -37.51
N LYS A 158 -17.59 -4.15 -37.79
CA LYS A 158 -16.62 -3.38 -37.01
C LYS A 158 -16.88 -1.88 -37.12
N ASN A 159 -17.17 -1.37 -38.32
CA ASN A 159 -17.49 0.05 -38.53
C ASN A 159 -18.77 0.43 -37.81
N PHE A 160 -19.80 -0.42 -37.88
CA PHE A 160 -21.04 -0.24 -37.14
C PHE A 160 -20.83 -0.24 -35.61
N ALA A 161 -20.08 -1.22 -35.08
CA ALA A 161 -19.77 -1.29 -33.65
C ALA A 161 -18.99 -0.06 -33.17
N ASN A 162 -18.04 0.44 -33.98
CA ASN A 162 -17.29 1.65 -33.68
C ASN A 162 -18.20 2.89 -33.67
N ASN A 163 -19.14 3.00 -34.60
CA ASN A 163 -20.09 4.11 -34.63
C ASN A 163 -20.99 4.10 -33.37
N MET A 164 -21.58 2.96 -33.04
CA MET A 164 -22.37 2.76 -31.82
C MET A 164 -21.58 3.10 -30.55
N LYS A 165 -20.30 2.70 -30.49
CA LYS A 165 -19.43 3.01 -29.35
C LYS A 165 -19.20 4.51 -29.20
N ASN A 166 -19.09 5.24 -30.30
CA ASN A 166 -18.92 6.69 -30.30
C ASN A 166 -20.22 7.40 -29.86
N GLU A 167 -21.38 6.95 -30.34
CA GLU A 167 -22.67 7.49 -29.90
C GLU A 167 -22.91 7.28 -28.39
N LEU A 168 -22.61 6.08 -27.87
CA LEU A 168 -22.74 5.80 -26.43
C LEU A 168 -21.81 6.65 -25.57
N LYS A 169 -20.60 6.96 -26.06
CA LYS A 169 -19.69 7.89 -25.37
C LYS A 169 -20.26 9.31 -25.32
N GLN A 170 -20.78 9.81 -26.44
CA GLN A 170 -21.41 11.13 -26.49
C GLN A 170 -22.63 11.23 -25.55
N VAL A 171 -23.45 10.19 -25.47
CA VAL A 171 -24.61 10.15 -24.54
C VAL A 171 -24.15 10.12 -23.08
N ARG A 172 -23.05 9.45 -22.76
CA ARG A 172 -22.49 9.39 -21.41
C ARG A 172 -21.86 10.71 -20.98
N GLU A 173 -21.23 11.44 -21.90
CA GLU A 173 -20.67 12.76 -21.67
C GLU A 173 -21.74 13.84 -21.51
N LYS A 174 -22.87 13.74 -22.23
CA LYS A 174 -24.04 14.63 -22.07
C LYS A 174 -24.82 14.44 -20.75
N LYS A 175 -24.52 13.39 -19.97
CA LYS A 175 -25.17 13.09 -18.68
C LYS A 175 -24.33 13.47 -17.44
N LYS A 176 -23.14 14.05 -17.64
CA LYS A 176 -22.35 14.71 -16.59
C LYS A 176 -22.60 16.21 -16.65
#